data_AF-A0A6M0BW79-F1
#
_entry.id   AF-A0A6M0BW79-F1
#
_cell.length_a   1.000
_cell.length_b   1.000
_cell.length_c   1.000
_cell.angle_alpha   90.00
_cell.angle_beta   90.00
_cell.angle_gamma   90.00
#
_symmetry.space_group_name_H-M   'P 1'
#
loop_
_entity.id
_entity.type
_entity.pdbx_description
1 polymer ?
#
loop_
_entity_poly.entity_id
_entity_poly.type
_entity_poly.pdbx_seq_one_letter_code
_entity_poly.pdbx_strand_id
1 'polypeptide(L)' 'MSKTPRINIPLAVRKYVFERDRYHCKSCGKTTRETQLTIDHIIPLASGGSNDISNLQTL' A
#
# COMPACT_ATOMS: atom_id res chain seq x y z
N MET A 1 -9.36 -19.89 11.31
CA MET A 1 -8.99 -19.40 9.96
C MET A 1 -7.53 -18.96 10.00
N SER A 2 -6.69 -19.43 9.07
CA SER A 2 -5.31 -18.96 8.98
C SER A 2 -5.30 -17.49 8.53
N LYS A 3 -4.68 -16.60 9.30
CA LYS A 3 -4.52 -15.20 8.91
C LYS A 3 -3.57 -15.10 7.71
N THR A 4 -3.83 -14.17 6.79
CA THR A 4 -2.91 -13.89 5.67
C THR A 4 -1.58 -13.40 6.23
N PRO A 5 -0.45 -14.07 5.93
CA PRO A 5 0.86 -13.64 6.43
C PRO A 5 1.28 -12.32 5.77
N ARG A 6 1.94 -11.45 6.53
CA ARG A 6 2.57 -10.26 5.97
C ARG A 6 3.84 -10.66 5.23
N ILE A 7 4.00 -10.17 4.02
CA ILE A 7 5.18 -10.42 3.19
C ILE A 7 5.97 -9.13 2.96
N ASN A 8 7.24 -9.28 2.60
CA ASN A 8 8.01 -8.16 2.06
C ASN A 8 7.50 -7.84 0.66
N ILE A 9 6.86 -6.68 0.48
CA ILE A 9 6.37 -6.25 -0.82
C ILE A 9 7.56 -5.97 -1.75
N PRO A 10 7.65 -6.63 -2.92
CA PRO A 10 8.76 -6.44 -3.85
C PRO A 10 8.91 -4.98 -4.28
N LEU A 11 10.15 -4.54 -4.54
CA LEU A 11 10.42 -3.15 -4.92
C LEU A 11 9.66 -2.73 -6.19
N ALA A 12 9.52 -3.62 -7.17
CA ALA A 12 8.76 -3.36 -8.39
C ALA A 12 7.29 -3.06 -8.10
N VAL A 13 6.67 -3.81 -7.19
CA VAL A 13 5.28 -3.59 -6.75
C VAL A 13 5.15 -2.26 -6.01
N ARG A 14 6.09 -1.93 -5.12
CA ARG A 14 6.09 -0.65 -4.41
C ARG A 14 6.15 0.53 -5.37
N LYS A 15 7.05 0.47 -6.36
CA LYS A 15 7.18 1.50 -7.41
C LYS A 15 5.89 1.65 -8.19
N TYR A 16 5.32 0.54 -8.65
CA TYR A 16 4.06 0.56 -9.39
C TYR A 16 2.91 1.20 -8.59
N VAL A 17 2.75 0.85 -7.30
CA VAL A 17 1.68 1.42 -6.47
C VAL A 17 1.87 2.92 -6.27
N PHE A 18 3.10 3.39 -6.04
CA PHE A 18 3.37 4.82 -5.98
C PHE A 18 3.09 5.53 -7.30
N GLU A 19 3.50 4.99 -8.44
CA GLU A 19 3.24 5.56 -9.76
C GLU A 19 1.73 5.60 -10.07
N ARG A 20 1.01 4.52 -9.80
CA ARG A 20 -0.46 4.41 -9.94
C ARG A 20 -1.17 5.48 -9.11
N ASP A 21 -0.72 5.68 -7.88
CA ASP A 21 -1.28 6.67 -6.95
C ASP A 21 -0.69 8.08 -7.17
N ARG A 22 0.09 8.26 -8.24
CA ARG A 22 0.77 9.50 -8.64
C ARG A 22 1.68 10.10 -7.57
N TYR A 23 2.22 9.28 -6.67
CA TYR A 23 2.99 9.73 -5.50
C TYR A 23 2.20 10.65 -4.56
N HIS A 24 0.89 10.39 -4.40
CA HIS A 24 0.03 11.08 -3.45
C HIS A 24 -0.58 10.08 -2.47
N CYS A 25 -0.67 10.46 -1.19
CA CYS A 25 -1.41 9.73 -0.19
C CYS A 25 -2.87 9.58 -0.61
N LYS A 26 -3.39 8.36 -0.64
CA LYS A 26 -4.78 8.07 -1.01
C LYS A 26 -5.80 8.51 0.04
N SER A 27 -5.35 8.73 1.28
CA SER A 27 -6.20 9.19 2.39
C SER A 27 -6.27 10.72 2.49
N CYS A 28 -5.13 11.42 2.42
CA CYS A 28 -5.08 12.88 2.63
C CYS A 28 -4.64 13.70 1.43
N GLY A 29 -4.17 13.08 0.33
CA GLY A 29 -3.73 13.78 -0.88
C GLY A 29 -2.34 14.39 -0.82
N LYS A 30 -1.64 14.33 0.31
CA LYS A 30 -0.27 14.88 0.45
C LYS A 30 0.74 14.14 -0.43
N THR A 31 1.77 14.87 -0.85
CA THR A 31 2.88 14.36 -1.65
C THR A 31 4.09 14.00 -0.80
N THR A 32 5.10 13.39 -1.44
CA THR A 32 6.41 13.11 -0.83
C THR A 32 7.16 14.35 -0.33
N ARG A 33 6.77 15.56 -0.77
CA ARG A 33 7.34 16.83 -0.30
C ARG A 33 6.77 17.26 1.06
N GLU A 34 5.57 16.80 1.38
CA GLU A 34 4.82 17.21 2.57
C GLU A 34 4.86 16.13 3.66
N THR A 35 5.01 14.86 3.28
CA THR A 35 5.08 13.74 4.22
C THR A 35 5.82 12.54 3.64
N GLN A 36 6.20 11.61 4.51
CA GLN A 36 6.78 10.33 4.08
C GLN A 36 5.67 9.38 3.66
N LEU A 37 5.68 9.00 2.38
CA LEU A 37 4.72 8.05 1.84
C LEU A 37 5.18 6.61 2.04
N THR A 38 4.24 5.74 2.35
CA THR A 38 4.43 4.30 2.55
C THR A 38 3.37 3.51 1.77
N ILE A 39 3.60 2.20 1.62
CA ILE A 39 2.60 1.30 1.04
C ILE A 39 1.90 0.59 2.18
N ASP A 40 0.57 0.61 2.15
CA ASP A 40 -0.26 -0.09 3.13
C ASP A 40 -1.39 -0.88 2.46
N HIS A 41 -2.00 -1.77 3.24
CA HIS A 41 -3.13 -2.57 2.81
C HIS A 41 -4.45 -1.80 2.95
N ILE A 42 -5.29 -1.81 1.92
CA ILE A 42 -6.63 -1.18 1.95
C ILE A 42 -7.51 -1.91 2.97
N ILE A 43 -7.57 -3.24 2.86
CA ILE A 43 -8.17 -4.13 3.86
C ILE A 43 -7.03 -4.71 4.71
N PRO A 44 -7.04 -4.52 6.04
CA PRO A 44 -6.01 -5.09 6.90
C PRO A 44 -5.93 -6.61 6.76
N LEU A 45 -4.71 -7.16 6.78
CA LEU A 45 -4.49 -8.62 6.75
C LEU A 45 -5.20 -9.34 7.90
N ALA A 46 -5.32 -8.69 9.07
CA ALA A 46 -6.04 -9.20 10.23
C ALA A 46 -7.55 -9.35 10.00
N SER A 47 -8.10 -8.58 9.06
CA SER A 47 -9.51 -8.57 8.66
C SER A 47 -9.77 -9.36 7.36
N GLY A 48 -8.81 -10.17 6.92
CA GLY A 48 -8.93 -10.97 5.70
C GLY A 48 -8.43 -10.29 4.42
N GLY A 49 -7.67 -9.20 4.53
CA GLY A 49 -7.00 -8.59 3.39
C GLY A 49 -5.98 -9.51 2.71
N SER A 50 -5.72 -9.26 1.43
CA SER A 50 -4.72 -9.99 0.64
C SER A 50 -3.44 -9.16 0.44
N ASN A 51 -2.37 -9.80 -0.02
CA ASN A 51 -1.13 -9.11 -0.43
C ASN A 51 -1.14 -8.73 -1.92
N ASP A 52 -2.30 -8.82 -2.59
CA ASP A 52 -2.42 -8.47 -3.99
C ASP A 52 -2.30 -6.97 -4.20
N ILE A 53 -1.79 -6.58 -5.36
CA ILE A 53 -1.58 -5.18 -5.73
C ILE A 53 -2.87 -4.34 -5.70
N SER A 54 -4.02 -4.99 -5.89
CA SER A 54 -5.35 -4.38 -5.77
C SER A 54 -5.69 -3.99 -4.34
N ASN A 55 -5.12 -4.66 -3.34
CA ASN A 55 -5.29 -4.36 -1.92
C ASN A 55 -4.17 -3.49 -1.35
N LEU A 56 -3.27 -2.96 -2.18
CA LEU A 56 -2.20 -2.05 -1.75
C LEU A 56 -2.51 -0.61 -2.18
N GLN A 57 -2.19 0.36 -1.32
CA GLN A 57 -2.32 1.79 -1.58
C GLN A 57 -1.19 2.60 -0.96
N THR A 58 -0.98 3.81 -1.47
CA THR A 58 -0.06 4.80 -0.92
C THR A 58 -0.71 5.55 0.25
N LEU A 59 -0.08 5.55 1.43
CA LEU A 59 -0.47 6.32 2.62
C LEU A 59 0.64 7.25 3.09
#